data_AF-L8GLX0-F1
#
_entry.id   AF-L8GLX0-F1
#
_cell.length_a   1.000
_cell.length_b   1.000
_cell.length_c   1.000
_cell.angle_alpha   90.00
_cell.angle_beta   90.00
_cell.angle_gamma   90.00
#
_symmetry.space_group_name_H-M   'P 1'
#
loop_
_entity.id
_entity.type
_entity.pdbx_description
1 polymer ?
#
loop_
_entity_poly.entity_id
_entity_poly.type
_entity_poly.pdbx_seq_one_letter_code
_entity_poly.pdbx_strand_id
1 'polypeptide(L)'
;MINDATHCPSLVALADGIGATNRVHCIARDDVIPGITLKSLERLPAEVRGWIFQQLVKFGAALHLADLSPLFLVWDSDLLPLRPIPLFSYISSLDQPRGTFFAGHMAAHNAKARENYHGMYEVLTGLKLIDPPGGSWIFGWQVWYRPYVEELLHHIAAKAGRDHSEWAQVIIDTIVREAKARPGMIMRNSFSEYDSYGSWVWTRHPQHVDFWHKSDDLWIRYPKPLKKGECCPTYKTLCALTQKYVYVPWENHKFDSCTAKVIHNTQHTLRPPAQPSQ
;
A
#
# COMPACT_ATOMS: atom_id res chain seq x y z
N MET A 1 1.71 -1.46 26.30
CA MET A 1 2.66 -0.33 26.27
C MET A 1 3.96 -0.82 25.68
N ILE A 2 4.25 -0.50 24.42
CA ILE A 2 5.61 -0.51 23.88
C ILE A 2 5.76 0.87 23.24
N ASN A 3 6.53 1.73 23.91
CA ASN A 3 6.70 3.16 23.63
C ASN A 3 7.92 3.44 22.74
N ASP A 4 8.39 2.46 21.96
CA ASP A 4 9.65 2.60 21.25
C ASP A 4 9.51 2.35 19.75
N ALA A 5 9.16 3.42 19.03
CA ALA A 5 9.10 3.46 17.58
C ALA A 5 10.50 3.50 16.92
N THR A 6 11.60 3.49 17.69
CA THR A 6 12.96 3.60 17.14
C THR A 6 13.46 2.33 16.43
N HIS A 7 12.76 1.20 16.60
CA HIS A 7 13.16 -0.10 16.04
C HIS A 7 12.22 -0.64 14.96
N CYS A 8 11.27 0.16 14.44
CA CYS A 8 10.30 -0.30 13.46
C CYS A 8 10.65 0.17 12.03
N PRO A 9 11.32 -0.65 11.20
CA PRO A 9 11.61 -0.27 9.82
C PRO A 9 10.38 -0.31 8.90
N SER A 10 9.23 -0.81 9.37
CA SER A 10 7.94 -0.70 8.68
C SER A 10 6.79 -0.77 9.69
N LEU A 11 5.81 0.12 9.54
CA LEU A 11 4.65 0.22 10.41
C LEU A 11 3.47 -0.53 9.76
N VAL A 12 2.94 -1.55 10.44
CA VAL A 12 1.60 -2.09 10.15
C VAL A 12 0.69 -1.59 11.26
N ALA A 13 0.15 -0.39 11.11
CA ALA A 13 -0.75 0.17 12.11
C ALA A 13 -2.15 -0.45 11.97
N LEU A 14 -2.54 -1.27 12.93
CA LEU A 14 -3.93 -1.65 13.14
C LEU A 14 -4.62 -0.54 13.92
N ALA A 15 -5.77 -0.05 13.44
CA ALA A 15 -6.59 0.91 14.16
C ALA A 15 -8.02 0.36 14.25
N ASP A 16 -8.45 -0.01 15.44
CA ASP A 16 -9.82 -0.48 15.69
C ASP A 16 -10.80 0.69 15.75
N GLY A 17 -12.00 0.48 15.18
CA GLY A 17 -13.06 1.47 15.08
C GLY A 17 -13.66 1.93 16.41
N ILE A 18 -14.22 3.15 16.36
CA ILE A 18 -15.06 3.87 17.34
C ILE A 18 -15.11 3.26 18.76
N GLY A 19 -14.29 3.82 19.67
CA GLY A 19 -14.28 3.49 21.09
C GLY A 19 -12.96 2.89 21.58
N ALA A 20 -12.08 2.46 20.67
CA ALA A 20 -10.76 1.93 21.01
C ALA A 20 -9.75 3.06 21.28
N THR A 21 -9.12 3.02 22.46
CA THR A 21 -7.86 3.71 22.73
C THR A 21 -6.87 3.48 21.59
N ASN A 22 -6.18 4.52 21.10
CA ASN A 22 -5.13 4.49 20.07
C ASN A 22 -4.10 3.34 20.26
N ARG A 23 -4.40 2.12 19.84
CA ARG A 23 -3.48 0.98 19.92
C ARG A 23 -2.81 0.81 18.57
N VAL A 24 -1.68 1.48 18.38
CA VAL A 24 -0.79 1.18 17.26
C VAL A 24 0.00 -0.07 17.62
N HIS A 25 -0.18 -1.14 16.84
CA HIS A 25 0.61 -2.35 16.93
C HIS A 25 1.78 -2.25 15.96
N CYS A 26 3.00 -2.53 16.43
CA CYS A 26 4.17 -2.57 15.59
C CYS A 26 4.60 -4.03 15.40
N ILE A 27 4.79 -4.44 14.16
CA ILE A 27 5.17 -5.81 13.81
C ILE A 27 6.40 -5.72 12.91
N ALA A 28 7.47 -6.45 13.25
CA ALA A 28 8.64 -6.49 12.39
C ALA A 28 8.29 -7.23 11.09
N ARG A 29 8.79 -6.75 9.95
CA ARG A 29 8.51 -7.35 8.65
C ARG A 29 8.87 -8.84 8.58
N ASP A 30 9.97 -9.22 9.24
CA ASP A 30 10.46 -10.60 9.32
C ASP A 30 9.49 -11.54 10.07
N ASP A 31 8.56 -10.99 10.84
CA ASP A 31 7.58 -11.76 11.62
C ASP A 31 6.22 -11.89 10.90
N VAL A 32 6.03 -11.21 9.75
CA VAL A 32 4.71 -11.18 9.08
C VAL A 32 4.45 -12.45 8.26
N ILE A 33 5.45 -12.97 7.56
CA ILE A 33 5.29 -14.15 6.70
C ILE A 33 6.19 -15.27 7.22
N PRO A 34 5.64 -16.40 7.67
CA PRO A 34 6.44 -17.53 8.15
C PRO A 34 7.51 -17.96 7.13
N GLY A 35 8.78 -17.96 7.55
CA GLY A 35 9.92 -18.37 6.72
C GLY A 35 10.39 -17.35 5.68
N ILE A 36 9.69 -16.23 5.49
CA ILE A 36 10.10 -15.16 4.58
C ILE A 36 10.62 -13.97 5.39
N THR A 37 11.94 -13.80 5.39
CA THR A 37 12.66 -12.73 6.07
C THR A 37 13.50 -11.96 5.06
N LEU A 38 13.99 -10.78 5.42
CA LEU A 38 14.93 -10.05 4.57
C LEU A 38 16.18 -10.91 4.24
N LYS A 39 16.59 -11.80 5.15
CA LYS A 39 17.70 -12.72 4.92
C LYS A 39 17.35 -13.82 3.91
N SER A 40 16.14 -14.39 3.96
CA SER A 40 15.77 -15.46 3.02
C SER A 40 15.63 -14.98 1.56
N LEU A 41 15.56 -13.66 1.36
CA LEU A 41 15.57 -13.00 0.06
C LEU A 41 16.97 -12.75 -0.52
N GLU A 42 18.03 -13.39 0.01
CA GLU A 42 19.42 -13.18 -0.42
C GLU A 42 19.71 -13.46 -1.90
N ARG A 43 18.86 -14.25 -2.55
CA ARG A 43 18.90 -14.52 -3.99
C ARG A 43 18.53 -13.32 -4.86
N LEU A 44 17.91 -12.29 -4.27
CA LEU A 44 17.64 -11.03 -4.91
C LEU A 44 18.81 -10.04 -4.65
N PRO A 45 19.16 -9.20 -5.65
CA PRO A 45 20.12 -8.13 -5.44
C PRO A 45 19.73 -7.22 -4.27
N ALA A 46 20.73 -6.75 -3.52
CA ALA A 46 20.52 -6.00 -2.28
C ALA A 46 19.66 -4.74 -2.49
N GLU A 47 19.81 -4.07 -3.63
CA GLU A 47 19.14 -2.83 -3.99
C GLU A 47 17.64 -2.96 -4.32
N VAL A 48 17.16 -4.20 -4.55
CA VAL A 48 15.74 -4.49 -4.81
C VAL A 48 15.10 -5.31 -3.71
N ARG A 49 15.89 -5.95 -2.85
CA ARG A 49 15.41 -6.88 -1.83
C ARG A 49 14.39 -6.25 -0.89
N GLY A 50 14.71 -5.08 -0.36
CA GLY A 50 13.81 -4.34 0.54
C GLY A 50 12.50 -3.94 -0.12
N TRP A 51 12.55 -3.58 -1.42
CA TRP A 51 11.37 -3.25 -2.21
C TRP A 51 10.46 -4.47 -2.36
N ILE A 52 10.98 -5.59 -2.88
CA ILE A 52 10.19 -6.81 -3.03
C ILE A 52 9.64 -7.29 -1.68
N PHE A 53 10.42 -7.21 -0.61
CA PHE A 53 9.97 -7.62 0.70
C PHE A 53 8.76 -6.81 1.18
N GLN A 54 8.76 -5.49 0.95
CA GLN A 54 7.63 -4.62 1.29
C GLN A 54 6.35 -5.05 0.57
N GLN A 55 6.44 -5.42 -0.72
CA GLN A 55 5.29 -5.89 -1.49
C GLN A 55 4.73 -7.20 -0.93
N LEU A 56 5.62 -8.14 -0.58
CA LEU A 56 5.22 -9.42 0.00
C LEU A 56 4.56 -9.22 1.36
N VAL A 57 5.15 -8.39 2.24
CA VAL A 57 4.64 -8.15 3.60
C VAL A 57 3.19 -7.63 3.59
N LYS A 58 2.81 -6.77 2.63
CA LYS A 58 1.43 -6.28 2.50
C LYS A 58 0.44 -7.43 2.25
N PHE A 59 0.78 -8.37 1.36
CA PHE A 59 -0.01 -9.59 1.15
C PHE A 59 0.04 -10.53 2.37
N GLY A 60 1.21 -10.71 2.96
CA GLY A 60 1.40 -11.51 4.16
C GLY A 60 0.54 -11.04 5.33
N ALA A 61 0.40 -9.72 5.49
CA ALA A 61 -0.43 -9.13 6.53
C ALA A 61 -1.89 -9.60 6.41
N ALA A 62 -2.42 -9.70 5.19
CA ALA A 62 -3.76 -10.20 4.93
C ALA A 62 -3.96 -11.63 5.45
N LEU A 63 -2.95 -12.50 5.29
CA LEU A 63 -3.05 -13.94 5.57
C LEU A 63 -2.64 -14.34 6.99
N HIS A 64 -1.68 -13.63 7.57
CA HIS A 64 -0.98 -14.10 8.77
C HIS A 64 -1.25 -13.26 10.02
N LEU A 65 -1.88 -12.09 9.89
CA LEU A 65 -2.29 -11.29 11.06
C LEU A 65 -3.71 -11.66 11.47
N ALA A 66 -3.81 -12.44 12.56
CA ALA A 66 -5.08 -12.97 13.07
C ALA A 66 -6.08 -11.86 13.42
N ASP A 67 -5.61 -10.76 14.01
CA ASP A 67 -6.46 -9.66 14.49
C ASP A 67 -6.80 -8.63 13.39
N LEU A 68 -6.32 -8.82 12.16
CA LEU A 68 -6.67 -7.94 11.04
C LEU A 68 -8.11 -8.23 10.59
N SER A 69 -8.94 -7.19 10.48
CA SER A 69 -10.28 -7.30 9.90
C SER A 69 -10.22 -7.85 8.47
N PRO A 70 -11.21 -8.65 8.01
CA PRO A 70 -11.23 -9.15 6.63
C PRO A 70 -11.19 -8.02 5.59
N LEU A 71 -11.82 -6.88 5.86
CA LEU A 71 -11.70 -5.66 5.08
C LEU A 71 -10.77 -4.69 5.82
N PHE A 72 -9.72 -4.22 5.16
CA PHE A 72 -8.70 -3.38 5.80
C PHE A 72 -8.06 -2.42 4.80
N LEU A 73 -7.35 -1.42 5.31
CA LEU A 73 -6.60 -0.45 4.52
C LEU A 73 -5.12 -0.83 4.49
N VAL A 74 -4.54 -0.92 3.30
CA VAL A 74 -3.08 -0.85 3.11
C VAL A 74 -2.73 0.61 2.85
N TRP A 75 -1.71 1.13 3.55
CA TRP A 75 -1.27 2.52 3.47
C TRP A 75 0.25 2.62 3.57
N ASP A 76 0.91 3.20 2.58
CA ASP A 76 2.35 3.39 2.57
C ASP A 76 2.75 4.48 3.57
N SER A 77 3.85 4.26 4.27
CA SER A 77 4.28 5.11 5.39
C SER A 77 4.74 6.50 4.97
N ASP A 78 4.97 6.73 3.67
CA ASP A 78 5.39 8.00 3.09
C ASP A 78 4.20 8.86 2.62
N LEU A 79 2.96 8.46 2.90
CA LEU A 79 1.77 9.26 2.61
C LEU A 79 1.27 9.97 3.85
N LEU A 80 1.00 11.27 3.70
CA LEU A 80 0.38 12.09 4.73
C LEU A 80 -1.09 12.36 4.39
N PRO A 81 -2.06 11.85 5.16
CA PRO A 81 -3.45 12.21 4.99
C PRO A 81 -3.65 13.67 5.44
N LEU A 82 -4.32 14.47 4.60
CA LEU A 82 -4.56 15.89 4.82
C LEU A 82 -6.03 16.20 5.09
N ARG A 83 -6.94 15.41 4.52
CA ARG A 83 -8.40 15.53 4.69
C ARG A 83 -9.03 14.14 4.82
N PRO A 84 -10.25 14.02 5.39
CA PRO A 84 -10.97 12.76 5.43
C PRO A 84 -11.13 12.15 4.03
N ILE A 85 -10.85 10.86 3.92
CA ILE A 85 -11.05 10.05 2.71
C ILE A 85 -12.17 9.05 3.00
N PRO A 86 -13.23 8.98 2.18
CA PRO A 86 -14.27 7.97 2.34
C PRO A 86 -13.74 6.61 1.85
N LEU A 87 -12.95 5.93 2.68
CA LEU A 87 -12.26 4.68 2.33
C LEU A 87 -13.20 3.48 2.26
N PHE A 88 -14.18 3.41 3.17
CA PHE A 88 -15.07 2.27 3.32
C PHE A 88 -16.50 2.68 2.98
N SER A 89 -17.15 1.92 2.10
CA SER A 89 -18.56 2.08 1.75
C SER A 89 -19.29 0.75 1.94
N TYR A 90 -20.61 0.80 2.11
CA TYR A 90 -21.45 -0.37 2.30
C TYR A 90 -22.48 -0.44 1.18
N ILE A 91 -22.57 -1.57 0.47
CA ILE A 91 -23.67 -1.81 -0.47
C ILE A 91 -24.78 -2.52 0.29
N SER A 92 -25.88 -1.82 0.53
CA SER A 92 -27.05 -2.40 1.21
C SER A 92 -27.68 -3.59 0.47
N SER A 93 -27.46 -3.72 -0.84
CA SER A 93 -28.06 -4.78 -1.67
C SER A 93 -27.26 -6.08 -1.77
N LEU A 94 -26.01 -6.13 -1.31
CA LEU A 94 -25.16 -7.33 -1.38
C LEU A 94 -24.79 -7.91 -0.02
N ASP A 95 -25.16 -7.25 1.10
CA ASP A 95 -24.75 -7.61 2.47
C ASP A 95 -23.24 -7.91 2.57
N GLN A 96 -22.45 -7.18 1.78
CA GLN A 96 -21.00 -7.36 1.68
C GLN A 96 -20.29 -6.00 1.77
N PRO A 97 -19.16 -5.93 2.48
CA PRO A 97 -18.37 -4.71 2.55
C PRO A 97 -17.80 -4.34 1.17
N ARG A 98 -17.82 -3.05 0.83
CA ARG A 98 -17.02 -2.51 -0.27
C ARG A 98 -15.81 -1.75 0.24
N GLY A 99 -14.67 -2.03 -0.37
CA GLY A 99 -13.57 -1.09 -0.35
C GLY A 99 -13.82 -0.02 -1.40
N THR A 100 -13.63 1.25 -1.04
CA THR A 100 -13.43 2.29 -2.06
C THR A 100 -12.00 2.13 -2.58
N PHE A 101 -11.87 1.91 -3.88
CA PHE A 101 -10.60 1.84 -4.57
C PHE A 101 -10.28 3.21 -5.14
N PHE A 102 -9.03 3.65 -5.02
CA PHE A 102 -8.60 4.83 -5.75
C PHE A 102 -8.15 4.42 -7.15
N ALA A 103 -8.75 5.03 -8.16
CA ALA A 103 -8.17 5.14 -9.48
C ALA A 103 -8.16 6.60 -9.88
N GLY A 104 -6.96 7.14 -9.98
CA GLY A 104 -6.75 8.49 -10.45
C GLY A 104 -5.75 8.53 -11.58
N HIS A 105 -5.44 9.74 -12.02
CA HIS A 105 -4.38 9.95 -12.98
C HIS A 105 -3.02 9.86 -12.29
N MET A 106 -2.31 8.75 -12.51
CA MET A 106 -0.88 8.71 -12.26
C MET A 106 -0.16 9.26 -13.48
N ALA A 107 0.10 10.56 -13.47
CA ALA A 107 1.23 11.07 -14.22
C ALA A 107 2.51 10.48 -13.62
N ALA A 108 3.32 9.80 -14.43
CA ALA A 108 4.74 9.46 -14.15
C ALA A 108 5.11 8.08 -13.58
N HIS A 109 4.44 6.99 -13.94
CA HIS A 109 5.22 5.76 -14.15
C HIS A 109 5.82 5.79 -15.56
N ASN A 110 7.15 5.67 -15.65
CA ASN A 110 7.84 5.43 -16.92
C ASN A 110 7.20 4.21 -17.61
N ALA A 111 6.86 4.31 -18.90
CA ALA A 111 6.25 3.24 -19.69
C ALA A 111 6.96 1.88 -19.53
N LYS A 112 8.29 1.87 -19.42
CA LYS A 112 9.09 0.66 -19.21
C LYS A 112 8.87 0.01 -17.83
N ALA A 113 8.62 0.81 -16.80
CA ALA A 113 8.26 0.29 -15.48
C ALA A 113 6.89 -0.40 -15.53
N ARG A 114 5.92 0.25 -16.21
CA ARG A 114 4.58 -0.29 -16.41
C ARG A 114 4.60 -1.61 -17.17
N GLU A 115 5.39 -1.68 -18.25
CA GLU A 115 5.55 -2.89 -19.06
C GLU A 115 6.10 -4.06 -18.24
N ASN A 116 7.08 -3.82 -17.35
CA ASN A 116 7.61 -4.88 -16.49
C ASN A 116 6.56 -5.41 -15.50
N TYR A 117 5.74 -4.53 -14.90
CA TYR A 117 4.65 -4.96 -14.02
C TYR A 117 3.60 -5.79 -14.76
N HIS A 118 3.20 -5.33 -15.95
CA HIS A 118 2.28 -6.06 -16.83
C HIS A 118 2.82 -7.45 -17.17
N GLY A 119 4.07 -7.51 -17.63
CA GLY A 119 4.71 -8.76 -18.02
C GLY A 119 4.86 -9.73 -16.85
N MET A 120 5.25 -9.26 -15.67
CA MET A 120 5.36 -10.15 -14.51
C MET A 120 4.00 -10.63 -14.02
N TYR A 121 3.00 -9.75 -13.97
CA TYR A 121 1.64 -10.16 -13.60
C TYR A 121 1.14 -11.26 -14.54
N GLU A 122 1.40 -11.14 -15.85
CA GLU A 122 1.04 -12.17 -16.82
C GLU A 122 1.82 -13.47 -16.62
N VAL A 123 3.12 -13.42 -16.27
CA VAL A 123 3.89 -14.62 -15.94
C VAL A 123 3.34 -15.33 -14.69
N LEU A 124 3.02 -14.56 -13.64
CA LEU A 124 2.55 -15.05 -12.34
C LEU A 124 1.11 -15.57 -12.38
N THR A 125 0.24 -14.96 -13.19
CA THR A 125 -1.20 -15.26 -13.18
C THR A 125 -1.71 -15.89 -14.48
N GLY A 126 -0.97 -15.75 -15.59
CA GLY A 126 -1.43 -16.15 -16.93
C GLY A 126 -2.48 -15.21 -17.50
N LEU A 127 -2.64 -14.02 -16.92
CA LEU A 127 -3.68 -13.05 -17.28
C LEU A 127 -3.04 -11.71 -17.58
N LYS A 128 -3.69 -10.92 -18.43
CA LYS A 128 -3.27 -9.54 -18.67
C LYS A 128 -3.60 -8.67 -17.47
N LEU A 129 -2.64 -7.83 -17.09
CA LEU A 129 -2.87 -6.78 -16.10
C LEU A 129 -3.77 -5.72 -16.73
N ILE A 130 -4.90 -5.40 -16.08
CA ILE A 130 -5.82 -4.36 -16.51
C ILE A 130 -5.60 -3.11 -15.65
N ASP A 131 -5.25 -2.02 -16.32
CA ASP A 131 -5.11 -0.70 -15.70
C ASP A 131 -6.48 -0.13 -15.34
N PRO A 132 -6.61 0.61 -14.22
CA PRO A 132 -7.88 1.23 -13.88
C PRO A 132 -8.16 2.43 -14.79
N PRO A 133 -9.43 2.86 -14.90
CA PRO A 133 -9.77 4.11 -15.57
C PRO A 133 -8.95 5.28 -14.99
N GLY A 134 -8.17 5.94 -15.85
CA GLY A 134 -7.36 7.09 -15.47
C GLY A 134 -5.88 6.82 -15.22
N GLY A 135 -5.41 5.58 -15.01
CA GLY A 135 -3.96 5.37 -14.85
C GLY A 135 -3.49 4.05 -14.27
N SER A 136 -3.04 4.05 -13.02
CA SER A 136 -2.32 2.94 -12.36
C SER A 136 -2.98 2.60 -11.04
N TRP A 137 -2.79 1.39 -10.50
CA TRP A 137 -3.28 1.05 -9.16
C TRP A 137 -2.35 1.57 -8.03
N ILE A 138 -1.16 2.07 -8.36
CA ILE A 138 -0.09 2.39 -7.40
C ILE A 138 -0.28 3.80 -6.79
N PHE A 139 -1.26 3.96 -5.89
CA PHE A 139 -1.50 5.23 -5.17
C PHE A 139 -0.96 5.27 -3.75
N GLY A 140 -0.22 4.22 -3.39
CA GLY A 140 0.34 4.03 -2.07
C GLY A 140 -0.68 3.75 -0.99
N TRP A 141 -1.97 3.66 -1.31
CA TRP A 141 -2.97 3.08 -0.43
C TRP A 141 -4.07 2.40 -1.23
N GLN A 142 -4.68 1.38 -0.64
CA GLN A 142 -5.81 0.65 -1.23
C GLN A 142 -6.56 -0.10 -0.15
N VAL A 143 -7.89 -0.20 -0.29
CA VAL A 143 -8.70 -1.05 0.59
C VAL A 143 -8.67 -2.48 0.07
N TRP A 144 -8.29 -3.41 0.93
CA TRP A 144 -8.13 -4.81 0.63
C TRP A 144 -9.16 -5.65 1.37
N TYR A 145 -9.57 -6.75 0.74
CA TYR A 145 -10.45 -7.74 1.27
C TYR A 145 -9.73 -9.09 1.26
N ARG A 146 -9.50 -9.65 2.46
CA ARG A 146 -8.70 -10.87 2.68
C ARG A 146 -9.09 -12.02 1.74
N PRO A 147 -10.38 -12.37 1.55
CA PRO A 147 -10.74 -13.44 0.62
C PRO A 147 -10.26 -13.22 -0.83
N TYR A 148 -10.15 -11.99 -1.30
CA TYR A 148 -9.64 -11.70 -2.66
C TYR A 148 -8.13 -11.72 -2.73
N VAL A 149 -7.45 -11.39 -1.62
CA VAL A 149 -6.01 -11.61 -1.50
C VAL A 149 -5.71 -13.11 -1.53
N GLU A 150 -6.44 -13.91 -0.74
CA GLU A 150 -6.34 -15.37 -0.72
C GLU A 150 -6.57 -15.95 -2.12
N GLU A 151 -7.65 -15.55 -2.78
CA GLU A 151 -7.97 -16.00 -4.15
C GLU A 151 -6.83 -15.74 -5.14
N LEU A 152 -6.28 -14.52 -5.15
CA LEU A 152 -5.15 -14.14 -6.01
C LEU A 152 -3.90 -14.98 -5.73
N LEU A 153 -3.52 -15.11 -4.46
CA LEU A 153 -2.29 -15.80 -4.06
C LEU A 153 -2.41 -17.31 -4.27
N HIS A 154 -3.58 -17.89 -4.03
CA HIS A 154 -3.90 -19.28 -4.36
C HIS A 154 -3.78 -19.51 -5.87
N HIS A 155 -4.28 -18.59 -6.70
CA HIS A 155 -4.16 -18.68 -8.15
C HIS A 155 -2.71 -18.64 -8.62
N ILE A 156 -1.89 -17.74 -8.06
CA ILE A 156 -0.45 -17.64 -8.37
C ILE A 156 0.26 -18.96 -8.02
N ALA A 157 0.03 -19.50 -6.82
CA ALA A 157 0.64 -20.75 -6.38
C ALA A 157 0.19 -21.95 -7.23
N ALA A 158 -1.11 -22.08 -7.48
CA ALA A 158 -1.69 -23.15 -8.27
C ALA A 158 -1.16 -23.14 -9.72
N LYS A 159 -1.03 -21.96 -10.34
CA LYS A 159 -0.43 -21.84 -11.69
C LYS A 159 1.01 -22.35 -11.72
N ALA A 160 1.76 -22.18 -10.64
CA ALA A 160 3.12 -22.69 -10.52
C ALA A 160 3.18 -24.20 -10.17
N GLY A 161 2.03 -24.86 -9.96
CA GLY A 161 1.97 -26.25 -9.49
C GLY A 161 2.47 -26.41 -8.06
N ARG A 162 2.27 -25.40 -7.21
CA ARG A 162 2.78 -25.33 -5.83
C ARG A 162 1.63 -25.21 -4.83
N ASP A 163 1.92 -25.55 -3.59
CA ASP A 163 0.94 -25.41 -2.51
C ASP A 163 0.65 -23.92 -2.25
N HIS A 164 -0.58 -23.59 -1.83
CA HIS A 164 -0.97 -22.20 -1.61
C HIS A 164 -0.12 -21.50 -0.55
N SER A 165 0.42 -22.23 0.43
CA SER A 165 1.30 -21.69 1.45
C SER A 165 2.64 -21.21 0.90
N GLU A 166 3.00 -21.62 -0.32
CA GLU A 166 4.27 -21.29 -0.98
C GLU A 166 4.17 -20.05 -1.89
N TRP A 167 3.05 -19.32 -1.90
CA TRP A 167 2.81 -18.17 -2.80
C TRP A 167 3.97 -17.16 -2.83
N ALA A 168 4.56 -16.83 -1.67
CA ALA A 168 5.64 -15.87 -1.58
C ALA A 168 6.90 -16.40 -2.28
N GLN A 169 7.19 -17.68 -2.06
CA GLN A 169 8.33 -18.36 -2.67
C GLN A 169 8.16 -18.46 -4.19
N VAL A 170 6.94 -18.73 -4.67
CA VAL A 170 6.59 -18.72 -6.09
C VAL A 170 6.88 -17.36 -6.72
N ILE A 171 6.48 -16.26 -6.08
CA ILE A 171 6.75 -14.90 -6.58
C ILE A 171 8.26 -14.63 -6.65
N ILE A 172 8.99 -14.94 -5.58
CA ILE A 172 10.44 -14.73 -5.50
C ILE A 172 11.17 -15.53 -6.59
N ASP A 173 10.86 -16.83 -6.72
CA ASP A 173 11.48 -17.72 -7.70
C ASP A 173 11.20 -17.25 -9.12
N THR A 174 9.97 -16.78 -9.38
CA THR A 174 9.59 -16.24 -10.68
C THR A 174 10.38 -14.98 -11.00
N ILE A 175 10.49 -14.03 -10.07
CA ILE A 175 11.27 -12.80 -10.27
C ILE A 175 12.73 -13.13 -10.59
N VAL A 176 13.36 -14.02 -9.81
CA VAL A 176 14.75 -14.44 -10.02
C VAL A 176 14.93 -15.11 -11.38
N ARG A 177 13.99 -15.97 -11.79
CA ARG A 177 14.03 -16.67 -13.07
C ARG A 177 13.90 -15.68 -14.24
N GLU A 178 12.91 -14.79 -14.22
CA GLU A 178 12.70 -13.83 -15.30
C GLU A 178 13.86 -12.83 -15.42
N ALA A 179 14.43 -12.39 -14.28
CA ALA A 179 15.58 -11.50 -14.28
C ALA A 179 16.82 -12.14 -14.95
N LYS A 180 17.00 -13.46 -14.78
CA LYS A 180 18.07 -14.21 -15.47
C LYS A 180 17.77 -14.38 -16.97
N ALA A 181 16.51 -14.65 -17.32
CA ALA A 181 16.10 -14.87 -18.70
C ALA A 181 16.08 -13.59 -19.56
N ARG A 182 15.93 -12.41 -18.92
CA ARG A 182 15.79 -11.12 -19.60
C ARG A 182 16.85 -10.12 -19.09
N PRO A 183 18.08 -10.18 -19.60
CA PRO A 183 19.12 -9.20 -19.26
C PRO A 183 18.62 -7.76 -19.51
N GLY A 184 18.65 -6.91 -18.48
CA GLY A 184 18.15 -5.54 -18.54
C GLY A 184 16.71 -5.34 -18.01
N MET A 185 16.06 -6.41 -17.53
CA MET A 185 14.84 -6.30 -16.72
C MET A 185 15.12 -5.49 -15.44
N ILE A 186 14.28 -4.49 -15.18
CA ILE A 186 14.40 -3.66 -13.98
C ILE A 186 13.71 -4.40 -12.84
N MET A 187 14.47 -5.15 -12.05
CA MET A 187 13.94 -5.97 -10.96
C MET A 187 13.13 -5.17 -9.93
N ARG A 188 13.44 -3.88 -9.72
CA ARG A 188 12.62 -3.01 -8.84
C ARG A 188 11.17 -2.90 -9.34
N ASN A 189 10.95 -2.94 -10.65
CA ASN A 189 9.62 -2.85 -11.26
C ASN A 189 9.12 -4.23 -11.69
N SER A 190 9.60 -5.30 -11.04
CA SER A 190 9.20 -6.65 -11.38
C SER A 190 7.85 -7.02 -10.77
N PHE A 191 7.50 -6.54 -9.58
CA PHE A 191 6.26 -6.91 -8.92
C PHE A 191 5.64 -5.74 -8.17
N SER A 192 4.34 -5.56 -8.37
CA SER A 192 3.53 -4.62 -7.60
C SER A 192 2.31 -5.34 -7.04
N GLU A 193 2.18 -5.27 -5.73
CA GLU A 193 1.05 -5.70 -4.94
C GLU A 193 -0.22 -4.89 -5.28
N TYR A 194 -0.11 -3.56 -5.41
CA TYR A 194 -1.24 -2.70 -5.74
C TYR A 194 -1.78 -3.00 -7.14
N ASP A 195 -0.90 -3.15 -8.14
CA ASP A 195 -1.31 -3.51 -9.50
C ASP A 195 -1.89 -4.93 -9.56
N SER A 196 -1.27 -5.88 -8.87
CA SER A 196 -1.73 -7.27 -8.89
C SER A 196 -3.10 -7.41 -8.25
N TYR A 197 -3.28 -6.84 -7.05
CA TYR A 197 -4.55 -6.90 -6.33
C TYR A 197 -5.64 -6.06 -7.02
N GLY A 198 -5.31 -4.82 -7.42
CA GLY A 198 -6.24 -3.94 -8.13
C GLY A 198 -6.76 -4.57 -9.43
N SER A 199 -5.85 -5.08 -10.28
CA SER A 199 -6.24 -5.77 -11.50
C SER A 199 -7.04 -7.05 -11.22
N TRP A 200 -6.70 -7.81 -10.17
CA TRP A 200 -7.42 -9.04 -9.82
C TRP A 200 -8.88 -8.76 -9.46
N VAL A 201 -9.10 -7.84 -8.52
CA VAL A 201 -10.44 -7.48 -8.06
C VAL A 201 -11.23 -6.82 -9.18
N TRP A 202 -10.63 -5.92 -9.96
CA TRP A 202 -11.33 -5.26 -11.07
C TRP A 202 -11.83 -6.25 -12.13
N THR A 203 -11.03 -7.28 -12.43
CA THR A 203 -11.39 -8.26 -13.47
C THR A 203 -12.40 -9.32 -13.00
N ARG A 204 -12.46 -9.62 -11.70
CA ARG A 204 -13.27 -10.73 -11.17
C ARG A 204 -14.42 -10.31 -10.27
N HIS A 205 -14.23 -9.21 -9.56
CA HIS A 205 -15.20 -8.64 -8.62
C HIS A 205 -15.43 -7.15 -8.92
N PRO A 206 -15.71 -6.76 -10.19
CA PRO A 206 -15.90 -5.35 -10.55
C PRO A 206 -17.02 -4.69 -9.75
N GLN A 207 -18.03 -5.47 -9.31
CA GLN A 207 -19.10 -5.01 -8.44
C GLN A 207 -18.62 -4.63 -7.03
N HIS A 208 -17.38 -4.85 -6.64
CA HIS A 208 -16.83 -4.42 -5.35
C HIS A 208 -15.78 -3.31 -5.47
N VAL A 209 -15.61 -2.75 -6.67
CA VAL A 209 -14.69 -1.66 -6.93
C VAL A 209 -15.49 -0.37 -7.13
N ASP A 210 -15.43 0.53 -6.16
CA ASP A 210 -15.87 1.91 -6.33
C ASP A 210 -14.66 2.79 -6.56
N PHE A 211 -14.63 3.55 -7.65
CA PHE A 211 -13.57 4.48 -7.94
C PHE A 211 -13.86 5.87 -7.38
N TRP A 212 -12.91 6.42 -6.62
CA TRP A 212 -12.99 7.81 -6.20
C TRP A 212 -12.46 8.76 -7.28
N HIS A 213 -13.29 9.04 -8.29
CA HIS A 213 -12.92 9.83 -9.47
C HIS A 213 -12.98 11.37 -9.30
N LYS A 214 -12.96 11.91 -8.09
CA LYS A 214 -13.21 13.35 -7.89
C LYS A 214 -11.93 14.19 -7.87
N SER A 215 -11.46 14.53 -9.06
CA SER A 215 -10.54 15.62 -9.45
C SER A 215 -9.03 15.37 -9.44
N ASP A 216 -8.35 15.98 -10.41
CA ASP A 216 -6.89 16.12 -10.53
C ASP A 216 -6.25 16.87 -9.35
N ASP A 217 -7.06 17.31 -8.38
CA ASP A 217 -6.64 18.05 -7.19
C ASP A 217 -6.58 17.19 -5.92
N LEU A 218 -6.78 15.88 -6.01
CA LEU A 218 -6.81 15.03 -4.82
C LEU A 218 -5.44 14.85 -4.17
N TRP A 219 -4.36 14.83 -4.94
CA TRP A 219 -3.04 14.63 -4.37
C TRP A 219 -1.96 15.31 -5.21
N ILE A 220 -0.79 15.47 -4.61
CA ILE A 220 0.39 15.95 -5.30
C ILE A 220 1.60 15.20 -4.79
N ARG A 221 2.39 14.63 -5.71
CA ARG A 221 3.68 14.06 -5.39
C ARG A 221 4.68 15.19 -5.18
N TYR A 222 5.41 15.17 -4.07
CA TYR A 222 6.49 16.13 -3.81
C TYR A 222 6.06 17.61 -3.95
N PRO A 223 5.02 18.06 -3.23
CA PRO A 223 4.56 19.46 -3.34
C PRO A 223 5.66 20.47 -3.08
N LYS A 224 6.63 20.12 -2.23
CA LYS A 224 7.84 20.90 -1.99
C LYS A 224 8.97 20.01 -1.48
N PRO A 225 10.20 20.10 -2.03
CA PRO A 225 11.36 19.44 -1.44
C PRO A 225 11.60 19.96 -0.01
N LEU A 226 11.87 19.05 0.92
CA LEU A 226 12.40 19.44 2.24
C LEU A 226 13.81 20.01 2.07
N LYS A 227 14.15 21.00 2.89
CA LYS A 227 15.52 21.52 2.92
C LYS A 227 16.44 20.50 3.58
N LYS A 228 17.75 20.61 3.30
CA LYS A 228 18.76 19.75 3.96
C LYS A 228 18.65 19.87 5.48
N GLY A 229 18.48 18.73 6.16
CA GLY A 229 18.31 18.65 7.61
C GLY A 229 16.84 18.73 8.09
N GLU A 230 15.88 19.00 7.21
CA GLU A 230 14.46 18.88 7.53
C GLU A 230 13.98 17.44 7.26
N CYS A 231 13.35 16.82 8.26
CA CYS A 231 12.83 15.46 8.16
C CYS A 231 11.33 15.38 7.90
N CYS A 232 10.60 16.45 8.20
CA CYS A 232 9.15 16.49 8.08
C CYS A 232 8.71 17.86 7.55
N PRO A 233 7.61 17.93 6.79
CA PRO A 233 6.99 19.20 6.45
C PRO A 233 6.55 19.94 7.71
N THR A 234 6.61 21.28 7.66
CA THR A 234 6.07 22.10 8.75
C THR A 234 4.55 22.04 8.78
N TYR A 235 3.95 22.25 9.95
CA TYR A 235 2.48 22.33 10.08
C TYR A 235 1.89 23.41 9.15
N LYS A 236 2.55 24.57 9.02
CA LYS A 236 2.16 25.62 8.06
C LYS A 236 2.10 25.12 6.62
N THR A 237 3.06 24.28 6.21
CA THR A 237 3.07 23.65 4.89
C THR A 237 1.91 22.68 4.74
N LEU A 238 1.66 21.83 5.74
CA LEU A 238 0.54 20.88 5.71
C LEU A 238 -0.81 21.60 5.65
N CYS A 239 -1.04 22.63 6.46
CA CYS A 239 -2.27 23.44 6.44
C CYS A 239 -2.53 24.13 5.10
N ALA A 240 -1.48 24.54 4.38
CA ALA A 240 -1.64 25.10 3.05
C ALA A 240 -2.08 24.02 2.05
N LEU A 241 -1.50 22.82 2.15
CA LEU A 241 -1.83 21.70 1.26
C LEU A 241 -3.24 21.15 1.51
N THR A 242 -3.75 21.18 2.74
CA THR A 242 -5.10 20.71 3.06
C THR A 242 -6.21 21.51 2.36
N GLN A 243 -5.91 22.72 1.88
CA GLN A 243 -6.88 23.54 1.12
C GLN A 243 -7.19 22.95 -0.26
N LYS A 244 -6.29 22.11 -0.79
CA LYS A 244 -6.39 21.58 -2.15
C LYS A 244 -6.39 20.06 -2.16
N TYR A 245 -5.45 19.43 -1.46
CA TYR A 245 -5.18 17.99 -1.54
C TYR A 245 -5.83 17.21 -0.39
N VAL A 246 -6.15 15.95 -0.62
CA VAL A 246 -6.68 15.01 0.40
C VAL A 246 -5.58 14.18 1.05
N TYR A 247 -4.49 13.91 0.33
CA TYR A 247 -3.26 13.34 0.85
C TYR A 247 -2.06 13.77 0.00
N VAL A 248 -0.85 13.61 0.53
CA VAL A 248 0.39 13.88 -0.21
C VAL A 248 1.42 12.76 0.03
N PRO A 249 1.97 12.15 -1.03
CA PRO A 249 3.18 11.35 -0.94
C PRO A 249 4.39 12.26 -0.70
N TRP A 250 5.16 11.92 0.33
CA TRP A 250 6.35 12.63 0.77
C TRP A 250 7.57 11.70 0.77
N GLU A 251 7.84 11.09 -0.38
CA GLU A 251 8.90 10.11 -0.63
C GLU A 251 10.30 10.76 -0.80
N ASN A 252 10.76 11.59 0.14
CA ASN A 252 12.04 12.31 -0.06
C ASN A 252 13.24 11.42 0.30
N HIS A 253 13.66 10.57 -0.63
CA HIS A 253 14.80 9.63 -0.50
C HIS A 253 16.18 10.30 -0.36
N LYS A 254 16.26 11.63 -0.19
CA LYS A 254 17.53 12.37 -0.16
C LYS A 254 18.10 12.59 1.24
N PHE A 255 17.43 12.14 2.30
CA PHE A 255 17.83 12.40 3.67
C PHE A 255 17.96 11.12 4.48
N ASP A 256 19.16 10.53 4.42
CA ASP A 256 19.54 9.31 5.17
C ASP A 256 19.62 9.50 6.70
N SER A 257 19.43 10.74 7.20
CA SER A 257 19.67 11.09 8.61
C SER A 257 18.40 11.36 9.44
N CYS A 258 17.23 10.98 8.95
CA CYS A 258 15.97 11.23 9.65
C CYS A 258 15.54 10.00 10.46
N THR A 259 15.76 10.04 11.78
CA THR A 259 15.09 9.11 12.71
C THR A 259 13.58 9.31 12.65
N ALA A 260 12.83 8.22 12.50
CA ALA A 260 11.37 8.23 12.51
C ALA A 260 10.86 8.92 13.79
N LYS A 261 10.07 9.99 13.63
CA LYS A 261 9.39 10.66 14.74
C LYS A 261 7.88 10.47 14.55
N VAL A 262 7.24 9.79 15.49
CA VAL A 262 5.77 9.75 15.56
C VAL A 262 5.31 11.15 15.96
N ILE A 263 4.59 11.83 15.07
CA ILE A 263 3.96 13.12 15.41
C ILE A 263 2.70 12.80 16.20
N HIS A 264 2.79 12.87 17.54
CA HIS A 264 1.61 12.80 18.38
C HIS A 264 0.79 14.09 18.22
N ASN A 265 -0.41 13.97 17.66
CA ASN A 265 -1.40 15.04 17.72
C ASN A 265 -2.00 15.05 19.13
N THR A 266 -1.34 15.73 20.07
CA THR A 266 -1.92 16.01 21.38
C THR A 266 -3.04 17.03 21.20
N GLN A 267 -4.27 16.52 21.12
CA GLN A 267 -5.53 17.24 21.38
C GLN A 267 -5.64 18.65 20.77
N HIS A 268 -5.94 18.72 19.47
CA HIS A 268 -6.82 19.78 18.99
C HIS A 268 -8.20 19.18 18.77
N THR A 269 -9.01 19.13 19.84
CA THR A 269 -10.46 19.01 19.72
C THR A 269 -10.93 20.20 18.88
N LEU A 270 -11.31 19.95 17.64
CA LEU A 270 -12.14 20.86 16.86
C LEU A 270 -13.45 21.01 17.65
N ARG A 271 -13.57 22.10 18.42
CA ARG A 271 -14.86 22.45 19.04
C ARG A 271 -15.84 22.71 17.90
N PRO A 272 -17.02 22.08 17.90
CA PRO A 272 -18.06 22.47 16.96
C PRO A 272 -18.42 23.95 17.19
N PRO A 273 -18.79 24.69 16.14
CA PRO A 273 -19.19 26.09 16.28
C PRO A 273 -20.36 26.18 17.26
N ALA A 274 -20.27 27.14 18.19
CA ALA A 274 -21.31 27.40 19.17
C ALA A 274 -22.64 27.63 18.44
N GLN A 275 -23.67 26.88 18.81
CA GLN A 275 -25.02 27.17 18.35
C GLN A 275 -25.41 28.56 18.86
N PRO A 276 -26.02 29.41 18.00
CA PRO A 276 -26.53 30.70 18.44
C PRO A 276 -27.62 30.47 19.49
N SER A 277 -27.47 31.14 20.63
CA SER A 277 -28.46 31.19 21.69
C SER A 277 -29.78 31.71 21.13
N GLN A 278 -30.85 30.93 21.33
CA GLN A 278 -32.24 31.40 21.20
C GLN A 278 -32.60 32.32 22.36
#